data_AF-A0A8S3W3T4-F1
#
_entry.id   AF-A0A8S3W3T4-F1
#
_cell.length_a   1.000
_cell.length_b   1.000
_cell.length_c   1.000
_cell.angle_alpha   90.00
_cell.angle_beta   90.00
_cell.angle_gamma   90.00
#
_symmetry.space_group_name_H-M   'P 1'
#
loop_
_entity.id
_entity.type
_entity.pdbx_description
1 polymer ?
#
loop_
_entity_poly.entity_id
_entity_poly.type
_entity_poly.pdbx_seq_one_letter_code
_entity_poly.pdbx_strand_id
1 'polypeptide(L)'
;MSDEKSSKWSEGLKFVQLKKNSAYHDGIKRTPYKAMFGSEIKVDLKSSYLPHEVTNHLTTEEDLQEVIDNFKENDLNDEQQTSELHTSENTCTLCEEHGILIDDMTCPPCSKEADMEHNRSEAKLNLEYHALK
;
A
#
# COMPACT_ATOMS: atom_id res chain seq x y z
N MET A 1 23.39 19.10 15.85
CA MET A 1 22.83 17.82 15.37
C MET A 1 24.03 16.91 15.18
N SER A 2 24.08 15.81 15.91
CA SER A 2 25.18 14.84 15.79
C SER A 2 24.81 13.89 14.66
N ASP A 3 25.55 13.94 13.55
CA ASP A 3 25.36 13.01 12.45
C ASP A 3 25.95 11.67 12.86
N GLU A 4 25.11 10.78 13.38
CA GLU A 4 25.49 9.39 13.55
C GLU A 4 25.76 8.81 12.16
N LYS A 5 27.02 8.43 11.89
CA LYS A 5 27.46 7.84 10.61
C LYS A 5 26.90 6.43 10.45
N SER A 6 25.58 6.32 10.33
CA SER A 6 24.91 5.08 9.96
C SER A 6 25.03 4.88 8.45
N SER A 7 25.58 3.74 8.04
CA SER A 7 25.62 3.33 6.63
C SER A 7 24.27 2.78 6.13
N LYS A 8 23.25 2.71 6.99
CA LYS A 8 21.92 2.14 6.69
C LYS A 8 20.95 3.13 6.03
N TRP A 9 21.46 4.14 5.34
CA TRP A 9 20.63 5.15 4.66
C TRP A 9 19.65 4.53 3.65
N SER A 10 20.03 3.40 3.03
CA SER A 10 19.18 2.65 2.11
C SER A 10 17.91 2.13 2.77
N GLU A 11 17.95 1.72 4.04
CA GLU A 11 16.77 1.28 4.82
C GLU A 11 15.77 2.43 5.02
N GLY A 12 16.29 3.67 5.10
CA GLY A 12 15.52 4.90 5.28
C GLY A 12 14.81 5.38 4.00
N LEU A 13 15.27 4.97 2.82
CA LEU A 13 14.78 5.51 1.54
C LEU A 13 13.27 5.33 1.35
N LYS A 14 12.73 4.18 1.76
CA LYS A 14 11.29 3.90 1.66
C LYS A 14 10.45 4.94 2.42
N PHE A 15 10.91 5.38 3.58
CA PHE A 15 10.23 6.41 4.38
C PHE A 15 10.37 7.80 3.75
N VAL A 16 11.56 8.12 3.21
CA VAL A 16 11.78 9.40 2.50
C VAL A 16 10.91 9.48 1.25
N GLN A 17 10.85 8.40 0.47
CA GLN A 17 10.01 8.31 -0.72
C GLN A 17 8.53 8.42 -0.37
N LEU A 18 8.08 7.69 0.66
CA LEU A 18 6.72 7.78 1.18
C LEU A 18 6.37 9.23 1.52
N LYS A 19 7.21 9.88 2.33
CA LYS A 19 6.99 11.26 2.79
C LYS A 19 6.96 12.27 1.64
N LYS A 20 7.84 12.11 0.64
CA LYS A 20 7.85 12.98 -0.56
C LYS A 20 6.62 12.75 -1.43
N ASN A 21 6.22 11.49 -1.61
CA ASN A 21 5.10 11.15 -2.50
C ASN A 21 3.73 11.39 -1.86
N SER A 22 3.63 11.44 -0.53
CA SER A 22 2.41 11.78 0.20
C SER A 22 2.23 13.29 0.43
N ALA A 23 3.26 14.10 0.22
CA ALA A 23 3.18 15.54 0.40
C ALA A 23 2.35 16.20 -0.72
N TYR A 24 1.54 17.20 -0.36
CA TYR A 24 0.81 17.99 -1.34
C TYR A 24 1.80 18.82 -2.17
N HIS A 25 1.66 18.77 -3.49
CA HIS A 25 2.53 19.48 -4.41
C HIS A 25 1.76 20.60 -5.13
N ASP A 26 2.20 21.84 -4.94
CA ASP A 26 1.47 23.03 -5.40
C ASP A 26 1.31 23.13 -6.92
N GLY A 27 2.27 22.63 -7.71
CA GLY A 27 2.16 22.63 -9.18
C GLY A 27 1.03 21.74 -9.71
N ILE A 28 0.96 20.48 -9.26
CA ILE A 28 -0.04 19.48 -9.72
C ILE A 28 -1.35 19.51 -8.90
N LYS A 29 -1.42 20.34 -7.86
CA LYS A 29 -2.59 20.50 -6.96
C LYS A 29 -3.09 19.20 -6.33
N ARG A 30 -2.19 18.24 -6.13
CA ARG A 30 -2.44 16.94 -5.48
C ARG A 30 -1.12 16.34 -5.00
N THR A 31 -1.17 15.19 -4.32
CA THR A 31 0.04 14.45 -3.94
C THR A 31 0.64 13.74 -5.17
N PRO A 32 1.97 13.64 -5.29
CA PRO A 32 2.59 12.86 -6.37
C PRO A 32 2.09 11.40 -6.43
N TYR A 33 1.80 10.79 -5.27
CA TYR A 33 1.18 9.47 -5.21
C TYR A 33 -0.19 9.47 -5.88
N LYS A 34 -1.09 10.38 -5.51
CA LYS A 34 -2.43 10.48 -6.11
C LYS A 34 -2.36 10.80 -7.61
N ALA A 35 -1.37 11.59 -8.02
CA ALA A 35 -1.14 11.91 -9.42
C ALA A 35 -0.65 10.73 -10.25
N MET A 36 -0.02 9.72 -9.64
CA MET A 36 0.45 8.54 -10.35
C MET A 36 -0.56 7.40 -10.26
N PHE A 37 -1.11 7.14 -9.06
CA PHE A 37 -1.95 5.99 -8.76
C PHE A 37 -3.46 6.25 -8.81
N GLY A 38 -3.87 7.50 -9.08
CA GLY A 38 -5.28 7.90 -9.12
C GLY A 38 -6.04 7.80 -7.78
N SER A 39 -5.36 7.41 -6.69
CA SER A 39 -5.95 7.15 -5.39
C SER A 39 -5.11 7.74 -4.26
N GLU A 40 -5.74 8.04 -3.12
CA GLU A 40 -5.02 8.50 -1.94
C GLU A 40 -4.15 7.37 -1.38
N ILE A 41 -3.00 7.76 -0.83
CA ILE A 41 -2.12 6.82 -0.19
C ILE A 41 -2.76 6.26 1.09
N LYS A 42 -2.74 4.94 1.22
CA LYS A 42 -3.29 4.20 2.35
C LYS A 42 -2.20 3.95 3.38
N VAL A 43 -2.10 4.81 4.40
CA VAL A 43 -1.10 4.70 5.49
C VAL A 43 -1.73 4.28 6.82
N ASP A 44 -3.06 4.32 6.92
CA ASP A 44 -3.78 4.05 8.16
C ASP A 44 -4.06 2.56 8.36
N LEU A 45 -4.08 2.11 9.62
CA LEU A 45 -4.55 0.77 9.98
C LEU A 45 -5.99 0.51 9.52
N LYS A 46 -6.81 1.56 9.41
CA LYS A 46 -8.18 1.48 8.85
C LYS A 46 -8.23 1.05 7.38
N SER A 47 -7.11 1.17 6.68
CA SER A 47 -6.98 0.76 5.29
C SER A 47 -6.49 -0.68 5.13
N SER A 48 -6.17 -1.36 6.25
CA SER A 48 -5.84 -2.78 6.29
C SER A 48 -7.09 -3.65 6.25
N TYR A 49 -6.89 -4.97 6.15
CA TYR A 49 -7.98 -5.96 6.23
C TYR A 49 -8.36 -6.32 7.67
N LEU A 50 -7.93 -5.52 8.66
CA LEU A 50 -8.27 -5.77 10.05
C LEU A 50 -9.75 -5.45 10.32
N PRO A 51 -10.44 -6.26 11.15
CA PRO A 51 -11.80 -5.98 11.58
C PRO A 51 -11.91 -4.59 12.20
N HIS A 52 -13.01 -3.90 11.91
CA HIS A 52 -13.18 -2.52 12.35
C HIS A 52 -13.21 -2.43 13.88
N GLU A 53 -13.79 -3.43 14.53
CA GLU A 53 -13.83 -3.61 15.98
C GLU A 53 -12.42 -3.56 16.57
N VAL A 54 -11.46 -4.30 15.99
CA VAL A 54 -10.08 -4.31 16.43
C VAL A 54 -9.47 -2.92 16.26
N THR A 55 -9.58 -2.34 15.06
CA THR A 55 -8.98 -1.01 14.77
C THR A 55 -9.54 0.14 15.61
N ASN A 56 -10.78 0.03 16.12
CA ASN A 56 -11.43 1.06 16.91
C ASN A 56 -11.01 1.06 18.39
N HIS A 57 -10.50 -0.06 18.88
CA HIS A 57 -10.02 -0.20 20.27
C HIS A 57 -8.52 0.09 20.42
N LEU A 58 -7.78 0.21 19.31
CA LEU A 58 -6.36 0.55 19.31
C LEU A 58 -6.16 2.05 19.54
N THR A 59 -5.57 2.40 20.69
CA THR A 59 -5.25 3.79 21.05
C THR A 59 -3.75 4.05 21.12
N THR A 60 -2.96 3.06 21.53
CA THR A 60 -1.50 3.14 21.63
C THR A 60 -0.79 2.05 20.82
N GLU A 61 0.54 2.15 20.70
CA GLU A 61 1.36 1.10 20.07
C GLU A 61 1.32 -0.19 20.89
N GLU A 62 1.23 -0.09 22.22
CA GLU A 62 1.11 -1.23 23.14
C GLU A 62 -0.20 -2.00 22.91
N ASP A 63 -1.33 -1.33 22.72
CA ASP A 63 -2.61 -1.99 22.39
C ASP A 63 -2.48 -2.84 21.11
N LEU A 64 -1.76 -2.32 20.10
CA LEU A 64 -1.52 -3.03 18.85
C LEU A 64 -0.62 -4.24 19.07
N GLN A 65 0.40 -4.10 19.91
CA GLN A 65 1.33 -5.18 20.25
C GLN A 65 0.61 -6.33 20.97
N GLU A 66 -0.27 -6.03 21.93
CA GLU A 66 -1.09 -7.05 22.61
C GLU A 66 -1.97 -7.82 21.62
N VAL A 67 -2.61 -7.14 20.68
CA VAL A 67 -3.40 -7.80 19.64
C VAL A 67 -2.53 -8.75 18.81
N ILE A 68 -1.35 -8.29 18.36
CA ILE A 68 -0.42 -9.10 17.57
C ILE A 68 0.04 -10.34 18.33
N ASP A 69 0.36 -10.20 19.62
CA ASP A 69 0.86 -11.32 20.42
C ASP A 69 -0.26 -12.33 20.74
N ASN A 70 -1.49 -11.86 20.99
CA ASN A 70 -2.66 -12.74 21.07
C ASN A 70 -2.89 -13.55 19.78
N PHE A 71 -2.69 -12.95 18.59
CA PHE A 71 -2.79 -13.71 17.33
C PHE A 71 -1.73 -14.81 17.23
N LYS A 72 -0.49 -14.53 17.62
CA LYS A 72 0.59 -15.53 17.61
C LYS A 72 0.36 -16.68 18.59
N GLU A 73 -0.22 -16.40 19.75
CA GLU A 73 -0.54 -17.44 20.75
C GLU A 73 -1.69 -18.34 20.30
N ASN A 74 -2.64 -17.82 19.51
CA ASN A 74 -3.74 -18.61 18.96
C ASN A 74 -3.30 -19.51 17.79
N ASP A 75 -2.39 -19.04 16.91
CA ASP A 75 -1.85 -19.86 15.81
C ASP A 75 -1.04 -21.08 16.32
N LEU A 76 -0.45 -21.00 17.52
CA LEU A 76 0.28 -22.12 18.12
C LEU A 76 -0.64 -23.21 18.73
N ASN A 77 -1.95 -22.93 18.86
CA ASN A 77 -2.92 -23.87 19.41
C ASN A 77 -3.78 -24.58 18.35
N ASP A 78 -3.68 -24.20 17.07
CA ASP A 78 -4.59 -24.65 16.00
C ASP A 78 -3.98 -25.69 15.03
N GLU A 79 -2.95 -26.44 15.45
CA GLU A 79 -2.42 -27.57 14.66
C GLU A 79 -3.28 -28.85 14.74
N GLN A 80 -4.47 -28.82 15.36
CA GLN A 80 -5.35 -30.01 15.46
C GLN A 80 -6.84 -29.73 15.25
N GLN A 81 -7.26 -29.25 14.08
CA GLN A 81 -8.38 -29.82 13.29
C GLN A 81 -8.68 -29.04 11.99
N THR A 82 -8.07 -29.53 10.91
CA THR A 82 -8.41 -29.46 9.47
C THR A 82 -9.72 -28.77 9.03
N SER A 83 -9.67 -27.89 8.03
CA SER A 83 -9.89 -28.26 6.60
C SER A 83 -10.04 -27.04 5.66
N GLU A 84 -9.18 -27.02 4.64
CA GLU A 84 -9.38 -26.39 3.31
C GLU A 84 -9.61 -24.87 3.24
N LEU A 85 -8.55 -24.08 3.42
CA LEU A 85 -8.41 -22.87 2.60
C LEU A 85 -8.11 -23.35 1.18
N HIS A 86 -9.13 -23.41 0.32
CA HIS A 86 -8.95 -23.61 -1.11
C HIS A 86 -8.02 -22.51 -1.66
N THR A 87 -6.73 -22.81 -1.76
CA THR A 87 -5.85 -22.18 -2.74
C THR A 87 -6.25 -22.73 -4.11
N SER A 88 -7.39 -22.27 -4.65
CA SER A 88 -7.66 -22.45 -6.07
C SER A 88 -6.72 -21.51 -6.81
N GLU A 89 -5.74 -22.10 -7.50
CA GLU A 89 -4.86 -21.42 -8.44
C GLU A 89 -5.68 -20.68 -9.51
N ASN A 90 -5.99 -19.42 -9.25
CA ASN A 90 -6.62 -18.52 -10.21
C ASN A 90 -5.59 -17.45 -10.61
N THR A 91 -4.67 -17.84 -11.48
CA THR A 91 -3.63 -16.97 -12.05
C THR A 91 -4.20 -16.11 -13.19
N CYS A 92 -3.77 -14.84 -13.23
CA CYS A 92 -4.12 -13.91 -14.30
C CYS A 92 -3.46 -14.33 -15.63
N THR A 93 -4.25 -14.48 -16.70
CA THR A 93 -3.76 -14.89 -18.03
C THR A 93 -2.91 -13.85 -18.76
N LEU A 94 -2.81 -12.62 -18.23
CA LEU A 94 -2.02 -11.53 -18.83
C LEU A 94 -0.63 -11.37 -18.19
N CYS A 95 -0.46 -11.74 -16.92
CA CYS A 95 0.79 -11.49 -16.20
C CYS A 95 1.34 -12.68 -15.41
N GLU A 96 0.62 -13.80 -15.32
CA GLU A 96 1.01 -15.06 -14.66
C GLU A 96 1.48 -14.98 -13.18
N GLU A 97 1.63 -13.79 -12.60
CA GLU A 97 2.28 -13.57 -11.29
C GLU A 97 1.36 -13.04 -10.19
N HIS A 98 0.21 -12.44 -10.51
CA HIS A 98 -0.65 -11.76 -9.53
C HIS A 98 -2.03 -12.42 -9.47
N GLY A 99 -2.27 -13.23 -8.44
CA GLY A 99 -3.55 -13.93 -8.24
C GLY A 99 -4.57 -13.10 -7.47
N ILE A 100 -5.49 -12.43 -8.17
CA ILE A 100 -6.87 -12.14 -7.71
C ILE A 100 -7.76 -11.98 -8.96
N LEU A 101 -8.75 -12.84 -9.14
CA LEU A 101 -9.94 -12.59 -9.95
C LEU A 101 -11.10 -12.30 -8.99
N ILE A 102 -11.69 -11.11 -9.07
CA ILE A 102 -13.05 -10.87 -8.60
C ILE A 102 -13.87 -10.66 -9.87
N ASP A 103 -15.03 -11.31 -9.95
CA ASP A 103 -16.02 -11.33 -11.03
C ASP A 103 -15.84 -10.25 -12.12
N ASP A 104 -15.69 -10.69 -13.37
CA ASP A 104 -15.36 -9.95 -14.61
C ASP A 104 -13.88 -9.64 -14.86
N MET A 105 -13.17 -10.60 -15.51
CA MET A 105 -12.16 -10.44 -16.59
C MET A 105 -11.11 -9.32 -16.50
N THR A 106 -10.92 -8.70 -15.35
CA THR A 106 -10.06 -7.54 -15.17
C THR A 106 -9.11 -7.87 -14.04
N CYS A 107 -7.83 -7.98 -14.38
CA CYS A 107 -6.77 -8.04 -13.37
C CYS A 107 -6.64 -6.62 -12.78
N PRO A 108 -7.05 -6.39 -11.52
CA PRO A 108 -7.03 -5.04 -10.96
C PRO A 108 -5.63 -4.41 -10.94
N PRO A 109 -4.53 -5.16 -10.70
CA PRO A 109 -3.16 -4.67 -10.91
C PRO A 109 -2.87 -4.20 -12.34
N CYS A 110 -3.27 -4.96 -13.37
CA CYS A 110 -3.01 -4.62 -14.76
C CYS A 110 -3.89 -3.48 -15.27
N SER A 111 -5.15 -3.40 -14.82
CA SER A 111 -6.02 -2.25 -15.11
C SER A 111 -5.46 -0.98 -14.48
N LYS A 112 -4.96 -1.07 -13.25
CA LYS A 112 -4.30 0.04 -12.57
C LYS A 112 -3.07 0.52 -13.32
N GLU A 113 -2.31 -0.35 -14.01
CA GLU A 113 -1.12 0.07 -14.77
C GLU A 113 -1.45 1.01 -15.93
N ALA A 114 -2.50 0.71 -16.71
CA ALA A 114 -2.95 1.59 -17.79
C ALA A 114 -3.43 2.95 -17.25
N ASP A 115 -4.20 2.94 -16.16
CA ASP A 115 -4.64 4.15 -15.47
C ASP A 115 -3.45 4.93 -14.90
N MET A 116 -2.43 4.23 -14.36
CA MET A 116 -1.21 4.84 -13.84
C MET A 116 -0.39 5.53 -14.93
N GLU A 117 -0.27 4.94 -16.11
CA GLU A 117 0.47 5.54 -17.22
C GLU A 117 -0.24 6.78 -17.79
N HIS A 118 -1.57 6.75 -17.87
CA HIS A 118 -2.37 7.92 -18.22
C HIS A 118 -2.17 9.06 -17.21
N ASN A 119 -2.34 8.75 -15.92
CA ASN A 119 -2.18 9.70 -14.82
C ASN A 119 -0.74 10.29 -14.77
N ARG A 120 0.28 9.46 -15.00
CA ARG A 120 1.69 9.89 -15.13
C ARG A 120 1.88 10.87 -16.28
N SER A 121 1.27 10.60 -17.44
CA SER A 121 1.34 11.47 -18.62
C SER A 121 0.71 12.84 -18.35
N GLU A 122 -0.46 12.90 -17.71
CA GLU A 122 -1.09 14.17 -17.31
C GLU A 122 -0.27 14.94 -16.27
N ALA A 123 0.28 14.23 -15.27
CA ALA A 123 1.12 14.85 -14.24
C ALA A 123 2.37 15.51 -14.85
N LYS A 124 2.98 14.86 -15.85
CA LYS A 124 4.12 15.39 -16.59
C LYS A 124 3.77 16.67 -17.36
N LEU A 125 2.68 16.66 -18.11
CA LEU A 125 2.22 17.85 -18.86
C LEU A 125 1.94 19.04 -17.95
N ASN A 126 1.33 18.80 -16.79
CA ASN A 126 1.07 19.86 -15.81
C ASN A 126 2.37 20.46 -15.24
N LEU A 127 3.36 19.64 -14.92
CA LEU A 127 4.67 20.12 -14.47
C LEU A 127 5.38 20.96 -15.55
N GLU A 128 5.36 20.50 -16.80
CA GLU A 128 5.95 21.22 -17.94
C GLU A 128 5.25 22.57 -18.19
N TYR A 129 3.91 22.62 -18.15
CA TYR A 129 3.16 23.86 -18.30
C TYR A 129 3.53 24.90 -17.23
N HIS A 130 3.69 24.45 -15.97
CA HIS A 130 4.03 25.32 -14.86
C HIS A 130 5.51 25.72 -14.81
N ALA A 131 6.42 24.96 -15.42
CA ALA A 131 7.83 25.31 -15.53
C ALA A 131 8.13 26.42 -16.56
N LEU A 132 7.19 26.71 -17.46
CA LEU A 132 7.32 27.71 -18.54
C LEU A 132 6.72 29.08 -18.20
N LYS A 133 6.14 29.25 -17.00
CA LYS A 133 5.62 30.52 -16.47
C LYS A 133 6.56 31.07 -15.41
#